data_AF-A0A7X0RPX3-F1
#
_entry.id   AF-A0A7X0RPX3-F1
#
_cell.length_a   1.000
_cell.length_b   1.000
_cell.length_c   1.000
_cell.angle_alpha   90.00
_cell.angle_beta   90.00
_cell.angle_gamma   90.00
#
_symmetry.space_group_name_H-M   'P 1'
#
loop_
_entity.id
_entity.type
_entity.pdbx_description
1 polymer ?
#
loop_
_entity_poly.entity_id
_entity_poly.type
_entity_poly.pdbx_seq_one_letter_code
_entity_poly.pdbx_strand_id
1 'polypeptide(L)'
;MPLVGKVAKQYRLRAKAAFDFDDIVSAGYMGLVEAAQRYDPDRGFTFSTYAVSLIRGSILRHLREYSGPCVKVPRPARELLNKMICLHLLDKPDDEVAAILGTTIKKVQRARHVHAIQVSSLDSQLLGSDEDKPWTLGDSVSNEDDYSSVNVADFLATLPEREARIIKMRMTGTRQQEIASLLGTYQSQVSRAMQRVGRAWIVYQAQ
;
A
#
# COMPACT_ATOMS: atom_id res chain seq x y z
N MET A 1 25.53 -19.92 -18.67
CA MET A 1 26.37 -20.91 -17.95
C MET A 1 25.49 -21.96 -17.25
N PRO A 2 25.73 -23.27 -17.47
CA PRO A 2 24.81 -24.34 -17.03
C PRO A 2 24.73 -24.54 -15.50
N LEU A 3 25.79 -24.21 -14.75
CA LEU A 3 25.81 -24.40 -13.29
C LEU A 3 24.82 -23.49 -12.56
N VAL A 4 24.83 -22.18 -12.87
CA VAL A 4 23.93 -21.20 -12.25
C VAL A 4 22.47 -21.52 -12.57
N GLY A 5 22.16 -21.84 -13.82
CA GLY A 5 20.82 -22.22 -14.23
C GLY A 5 20.30 -23.48 -13.52
N LYS A 6 21.16 -24.48 -13.27
CA LYS A 6 20.80 -25.69 -12.49
C LYS A 6 20.47 -25.35 -11.04
N VAL A 7 21.26 -24.50 -10.38
CA VAL A 7 21.01 -24.08 -9.00
C VAL A 7 19.76 -23.20 -8.93
N ALA A 8 19.61 -22.23 -9.83
CA ALA A 8 18.47 -21.31 -9.88
C ALA A 8 17.13 -22.03 -10.05
N LYS A 9 17.07 -23.12 -10.85
CA LYS A 9 15.85 -23.92 -11.03
C LYS A 9 15.26 -24.44 -9.71
N GLN A 10 16.09 -24.74 -8.71
CA GLN A 10 15.63 -25.21 -7.39
C GLN A 10 14.88 -24.13 -6.60
N TYR A 11 15.07 -22.85 -6.94
CA TYR A 11 14.46 -21.71 -6.24
C TYR A 11 13.26 -21.11 -6.99
N ARG A 12 12.93 -21.63 -8.18
CA ARG A 12 11.85 -21.12 -9.03
C ARG A 12 10.48 -21.09 -8.32
N LEU A 13 10.13 -22.14 -7.57
CA LEU A 13 8.86 -22.19 -6.83
C LEU A 13 8.81 -21.19 -5.67
N ARG A 14 9.96 -20.90 -5.06
CA ARG A 14 10.07 -19.99 -3.92
C ARG A 14 10.08 -18.52 -4.34
N ALA A 15 10.50 -18.25 -5.56
CA ALA A 15 10.60 -16.93 -6.16
C ALA A 15 9.34 -16.51 -6.95
N LYS A 16 8.51 -17.47 -7.37
CA LYS A 16 7.31 -17.26 -8.20
C LYS A 16 6.32 -16.20 -7.70
N ALA A 17 6.39 -15.83 -6.42
CA ALA A 17 5.54 -14.81 -5.82
C ALA A 17 6.09 -13.38 -5.96
N ALA A 18 7.36 -13.20 -6.38
CA ALA A 18 8.02 -11.89 -6.34
C ALA A 18 9.08 -11.63 -7.43
N PHE A 19 9.64 -12.66 -8.10
CA PHE A 19 10.74 -12.50 -9.07
C PHE A 19 10.59 -13.40 -10.28
N ASP A 20 11.06 -12.91 -11.42
CA ASP A 20 11.19 -13.72 -12.62
C ASP A 20 12.39 -14.66 -12.53
N PHE A 21 12.39 -15.69 -13.37
CA PHE A 21 13.48 -16.67 -13.38
C PHE A 21 14.84 -16.03 -13.71
N ASP A 22 14.84 -15.01 -14.57
CA ASP A 22 16.05 -14.31 -14.99
C ASP A 22 16.66 -13.47 -13.86
N ASP A 23 15.85 -12.95 -12.94
CA ASP A 23 16.32 -12.25 -11.75
C ASP A 23 17.08 -13.21 -10.82
N ILE A 24 16.54 -14.42 -10.63
CA ILE A 24 17.18 -15.47 -9.82
C ILE A 24 18.51 -15.88 -10.45
N VAL A 25 18.54 -16.03 -11.77
CA VAL A 25 19.75 -16.38 -12.51
C VAL A 25 20.79 -15.27 -12.38
N SER A 26 20.39 -14.01 -12.49
CA SER A 26 21.26 -12.83 -12.32
C SER A 26 21.84 -12.75 -10.90
N ALA A 27 21.02 -12.98 -9.87
CA ALA A 27 21.48 -13.09 -8.49
C ALA A 27 22.46 -14.26 -8.30
N GLY A 28 22.25 -15.37 -9.01
CA GLY A 28 23.18 -16.49 -9.03
C GLY A 28 24.51 -16.17 -9.72
N TYR A 29 24.50 -15.37 -10.78
CA TYR A 29 25.72 -14.90 -11.44
C TYR A 29 26.58 -14.03 -10.52
N MET A 30 25.97 -13.17 -9.69
CA MET A 30 26.70 -12.40 -8.68
C MET A 30 27.47 -13.32 -7.71
N GLY A 31 26.86 -14.42 -7.27
CA GLY A 31 27.52 -15.40 -6.41
C GLY A 31 28.61 -16.20 -7.12
N LEU A 32 28.48 -16.43 -8.43
CA LEU A 32 29.52 -17.07 -9.25
C LEU A 32 30.75 -16.16 -9.41
N VAL A 33 30.56 -14.86 -9.60
CA VAL A 33 31.65 -13.89 -9.67
C VAL A 33 32.42 -13.83 -8.35
N GLU A 34 31.69 -13.80 -7.22
CA GLU A 34 32.31 -13.85 -5.89
C GLU A 34 33.09 -15.16 -5.67
N ALA A 35 32.57 -16.28 -6.18
CA ALA A 35 33.28 -17.56 -6.15
C ALA A 35 34.56 -17.54 -6.98
N ALA A 36 34.51 -16.96 -8.19
CA ALA A 36 35.68 -16.84 -9.05
C ALA A 36 36.80 -15.99 -8.42
N GLN A 37 36.43 -14.94 -7.67
CA GLN A 37 37.39 -14.06 -7.02
C GLN A 37 38.07 -14.68 -5.78
N ARG A 38 37.38 -15.58 -5.07
CA ARG A 38 37.84 -16.14 -3.79
C ARG A 38 38.28 -17.60 -3.84
N TYR A 39 38.13 -18.24 -4.99
CA TYR A 39 38.53 -19.63 -5.16
C TYR A 39 40.05 -19.77 -5.18
N ASP A 40 40.51 -20.78 -4.44
CA ASP A 40 41.91 -21.11 -4.28
C ASP A 40 42.11 -22.58 -4.72
N PRO A 41 42.79 -22.82 -5.86
CA PRO A 41 42.97 -24.16 -6.41
C PRO A 41 43.85 -25.06 -5.53
N ASP A 42 44.70 -24.50 -4.66
CA ASP A 42 45.63 -25.25 -3.82
C ASP A 42 44.92 -25.99 -2.66
N ARG A 43 43.63 -25.67 -2.42
CA ARG A 43 42.80 -26.31 -1.39
C ARG A 43 42.23 -27.68 -1.78
N GLY A 44 42.45 -28.14 -3.02
CA GLY A 44 42.12 -29.51 -3.44
C GLY A 44 40.65 -29.81 -3.72
N PHE A 45 39.76 -28.81 -3.73
CA PHE A 45 38.35 -28.98 -4.09
C PHE A 45 38.07 -28.43 -5.49
N THR A 46 37.14 -29.03 -6.23
CA THR A 46 36.72 -28.51 -7.54
C THR A 46 35.99 -27.17 -7.40
N PHE A 47 36.25 -26.24 -8.32
CA PHE A 47 35.58 -24.93 -8.38
C PHE A 47 34.05 -25.03 -8.32
N SER A 48 33.47 -26.01 -9.01
CA SER A 48 32.02 -26.25 -9.00
C SER A 48 31.47 -26.52 -7.60
N THR A 49 32.20 -27.28 -6.77
CA THR A 49 31.79 -27.59 -5.39
C THR A 49 31.81 -26.33 -4.53
N TYR A 50 32.83 -25.49 -4.68
CA TYR A 50 32.95 -24.22 -3.97
C TYR A 50 31.87 -23.21 -4.40
N ALA A 51 31.71 -23.04 -5.72
CA ALA A 51 30.80 -22.05 -6.30
C ALA A 51 29.32 -22.32 -5.98
N VAL A 52 28.91 -23.58 -5.86
CA VAL A 52 27.50 -23.93 -5.54
C VAL A 52 27.05 -23.30 -4.22
N SER A 53 27.89 -23.28 -3.19
CA SER A 53 27.55 -22.68 -1.89
C SER A 53 27.34 -21.17 -2.00
N LEU A 54 28.22 -20.48 -2.72
CA LEU A 54 28.16 -19.02 -2.91
C LEU A 54 27.02 -18.58 -3.83
N ILE A 55 26.78 -19.31 -4.93
CA ILE A 55 25.63 -19.08 -5.82
C ILE A 55 24.33 -19.18 -5.02
N ARG A 56 24.18 -20.27 -4.22
CA ARG A 56 23.03 -20.47 -3.35
C ARG A 56 22.87 -19.34 -2.34
N GLY A 57 23.96 -18.93 -1.69
CA GLY A 57 23.96 -17.84 -0.72
C GLY A 57 23.51 -16.51 -1.34
N SER A 58 24.01 -16.19 -2.54
CA SER A 58 23.64 -14.99 -3.28
C SER A 58 22.16 -14.97 -3.68
N ILE A 59 21.63 -16.08 -4.20
CA ILE A 59 20.21 -16.22 -4.52
C ILE A 59 19.34 -16.03 -3.26
N LEU A 60 19.69 -16.68 -2.16
CA LEU A 60 18.93 -16.57 -0.90
C LEU A 60 18.98 -15.16 -0.30
N ARG A 61 20.12 -14.47 -0.44
CA ARG A 61 20.27 -13.06 -0.03
C ARG A 61 19.35 -12.17 -0.86
N HIS A 62 19.40 -12.30 -2.19
CA HIS A 62 18.56 -11.54 -3.10
C HIS A 62 17.07 -11.75 -2.82
N LEU A 63 16.63 -13.01 -2.69
CA LEU A 63 15.25 -13.31 -2.30
C LEU A 63 14.90 -12.71 -0.93
N ARG A 64 15.80 -12.67 0.04
CA ARG A 64 15.50 -12.08 1.35
C ARG A 64 15.35 -10.56 1.28
N GLU A 65 16.18 -9.91 0.48
CA GLU A 65 16.27 -8.46 0.36
C GLU A 65 15.07 -7.89 -0.41
N TYR A 66 14.70 -8.54 -1.51
CA TYR A 66 13.68 -8.02 -2.41
C TYR A 66 12.32 -8.77 -2.29
N SER A 67 12.27 -10.01 -1.79
CA SER A 67 11.00 -10.71 -1.49
C SER A 67 10.45 -10.39 -0.09
N GLY A 68 11.02 -9.39 0.59
CA GLY A 68 10.43 -8.89 1.83
C GLY A 68 8.98 -8.46 1.59
N PRO A 69 8.10 -8.56 2.61
CA PRO A 69 6.76 -7.96 2.47
C PRO A 69 6.92 -6.49 2.06
N CYS A 70 6.09 -6.01 1.13
CA CYS A 70 6.13 -4.63 0.63
C CYS A 70 6.10 -3.60 1.76
N VAL A 71 5.61 -4.02 2.94
CA VAL A 71 5.67 -3.28 4.21
C VAL A 71 6.75 -3.88 5.12
N LYS A 72 7.64 -3.03 5.65
CA LYS A 72 8.67 -3.43 6.61
C LYS A 72 8.05 -3.88 7.93
N VAL A 73 8.08 -5.19 8.18
CA VAL A 73 7.56 -5.79 9.42
C VAL A 73 8.66 -5.94 10.48
N PRO A 74 8.39 -5.65 11.76
CA PRO A 74 9.33 -5.93 12.85
C PRO A 74 9.74 -7.40 12.94
N ARG A 75 11.05 -7.69 13.08
CA ARG A 75 11.60 -9.06 13.16
C ARG A 75 10.89 -9.97 14.19
N PRO A 76 10.59 -9.52 15.43
CA PRO A 76 9.96 -10.38 16.43
C PRO A 76 8.57 -10.88 16.02
N ALA A 77 7.79 -10.04 15.32
CA ALA A 77 6.47 -10.42 14.84
C ALA A 77 6.56 -11.45 13.70
N ARG A 78 7.56 -11.30 12.81
CA ARG A 78 7.78 -12.24 11.71
C ARG A 78 8.28 -13.61 12.20
N GLU A 79 9.16 -13.63 13.20
CA GLU A 79 9.63 -14.88 13.80
C GLU A 79 8.50 -15.63 14.51
N LEU A 80 7.63 -14.90 15.23
CA LEU A 80 6.46 -15.49 15.88
C LEU A 80 5.48 -16.05 14.84
N LEU A 81 5.23 -15.30 13.76
CA LEU A 81 4.40 -15.78 12.65
C LEU A 81 4.96 -17.06 12.01
N ASN A 82 6.27 -17.12 11.74
CA ASN A 82 6.90 -18.32 11.19
C ASN A 82 6.72 -19.53 12.12
N LYS A 83 6.82 -19.33 13.44
CA LYS A 83 6.55 -20.40 14.42
C LYS A 83 5.08 -20.85 14.38
N MET A 84 4.14 -19.91 14.28
CA MET A 84 2.71 -20.23 14.14
C MET A 84 2.42 -21.05 12.88
N ILE A 85 3.05 -20.69 11.74
CA ILE A 85 2.91 -21.43 10.47
C ILE A 85 3.50 -22.84 10.60
N CYS A 86 4.73 -22.97 11.12
CA CYS A 86 5.40 -24.26 11.26
C CYS A 86 4.67 -25.23 12.20
N LEU A 87 3.94 -24.70 13.18
CA LEU A 87 3.18 -25.50 14.16
C LEU A 87 1.69 -25.64 13.80
N HIS A 88 1.26 -25.17 12.63
CA HIS A 88 -0.15 -25.19 12.20
C HIS A 88 -1.12 -24.55 13.22
N LEU A 89 -0.72 -23.40 13.78
CA LEU A 89 -1.47 -22.68 14.81
C LEU A 89 -2.30 -21.51 14.26
N LEU A 90 -2.35 -21.32 12.94
CA LEU A 90 -3.02 -20.18 12.31
C LEU A 90 -4.53 -20.15 12.57
N ASP A 91 -5.17 -21.31 12.66
CA ASP A 91 -6.62 -21.46 12.81
C ASP A 91 -7.08 -21.50 14.27
N LYS A 92 -6.13 -21.51 15.23
CA LYS A 92 -6.42 -21.59 16.67
C LYS A 92 -6.75 -20.22 17.27
N PRO A 93 -7.47 -20.17 18.40
CA PRO A 93 -7.71 -18.92 19.12
C PRO A 93 -6.41 -18.35 19.71
N ASP A 94 -6.33 -17.02 19.80
CA ASP A 94 -5.09 -16.33 20.20
C ASP A 94 -4.60 -16.75 21.60
N ASP A 95 -5.51 -17.11 22.50
CA ASP A 95 -5.19 -17.54 23.87
C ASP A 95 -4.48 -18.90 23.90
N GLU A 96 -4.94 -19.85 23.09
CA GLU A 96 -4.29 -21.17 22.96
C GLU A 96 -2.91 -21.02 22.32
N VAL A 97 -2.80 -20.18 21.29
CA VAL A 97 -1.52 -19.93 20.62
C VAL A 97 -0.53 -19.26 21.58
N ALA A 98 -1.00 -18.31 22.40
CA ALA A 98 -0.20 -17.66 23.42
C ALA A 98 0.32 -18.65 24.47
N ALA A 99 -0.54 -19.58 24.93
CA ALA A 99 -0.16 -20.63 25.87
C ALA A 99 0.87 -21.60 25.29
N ILE A 100 0.65 -22.07 24.05
CA ILE A 100 1.56 -23.02 23.37
C ILE A 100 2.94 -22.41 23.13
N LEU A 101 2.98 -21.12 22.74
CA LEU A 101 4.23 -20.42 22.42
C LEU A 101 4.91 -19.77 23.63
N GLY A 102 4.25 -19.75 24.79
CA GLY A 102 4.75 -19.05 25.99
C GLY A 102 4.88 -17.54 25.77
N THR A 103 3.94 -16.93 25.04
CA THR A 103 3.98 -15.50 24.69
C THR A 103 2.70 -14.77 25.11
N THR A 104 2.70 -13.44 25.03
CA THR A 104 1.52 -12.63 25.33
C THR A 104 0.54 -12.60 24.15
N ILE A 105 -0.76 -12.62 24.41
CA ILE A 105 -1.85 -12.49 23.43
C ILE A 105 -1.60 -11.31 22.46
N LYS A 106 -1.18 -10.15 22.97
CA LYS A 106 -0.84 -8.96 22.15
C LYS A 106 0.22 -9.24 21.07
N LYS A 107 1.21 -10.11 21.36
CA LYS A 107 2.25 -10.47 20.39
C LYS A 107 1.71 -11.41 19.32
N VAL A 108 0.82 -12.34 19.69
CA VAL A 108 0.12 -13.24 18.77
C VAL A 108 -0.78 -12.44 17.83
N GLN A 109 -1.59 -11.53 18.37
CA GLN A 109 -2.43 -10.62 17.58
C GLN A 109 -1.61 -9.82 16.58
N ARG A 110 -0.46 -9.27 17.01
CA ARG A 110 0.43 -8.53 16.11
C ARG A 110 1.00 -9.40 14.99
N ALA A 111 1.36 -10.66 15.27
CA ALA A 111 1.81 -11.60 14.24
C ALA A 111 0.68 -11.99 13.27
N ARG A 112 -0.55 -12.11 13.76
CA ARG A 112 -1.75 -12.37 12.94
C ARG A 112 -2.09 -11.18 12.05
N HIS A 113 -1.98 -9.95 12.57
CA HIS A 113 -2.11 -8.73 11.74
C HIS A 113 -1.08 -8.71 10.62
N VAL A 114 0.18 -9.06 10.93
CA VAL A 114 1.23 -9.18 9.91
C VAL A 114 0.87 -10.20 8.83
N HIS A 115 0.29 -11.33 9.21
CA HIS A 115 -0.17 -12.34 8.24
C HIS A 115 -1.32 -11.84 7.36
N ALA A 116 -2.21 -11.02 7.94
CA ALA A 116 -3.36 -10.44 7.26
C ALA A 116 -3.02 -9.24 6.35
N ILE A 117 -1.79 -8.71 6.41
CA ILE A 117 -1.35 -7.67 5.46
C ILE A 117 -1.26 -8.33 4.08
N GLN A 118 -2.31 -8.14 3.29
CA GLN A 118 -2.29 -8.38 1.85
C GLN A 118 -2.10 -7.05 1.15
N VAL A 119 -1.10 -6.98 0.28
CA VAL A 119 -0.83 -5.81 -0.55
C VAL A 119 -1.32 -6.13 -1.95
N SER A 120 -2.31 -5.38 -2.41
CA SER A 120 -2.86 -5.47 -3.75
C SER A 120 -2.44 -4.24 -4.56
N SER A 121 -2.30 -4.39 -5.87
CA SER A 121 -2.02 -3.25 -6.75
C SER A 121 -3.26 -2.38 -6.87
N LEU A 122 -3.13 -1.06 -6.76
CA LEU A 122 -4.24 -0.14 -7.06
C LEU A 122 -4.60 -0.20 -8.55
N ASP A 123 -3.64 -0.51 -9.42
CA ASP A 123 -3.86 -0.70 -10.85
C ASP A 123 -4.53 -2.03 -11.20
N SER A 124 -4.81 -2.90 -10.21
CA SER A 124 -5.47 -4.17 -10.52
C SER A 124 -6.92 -3.91 -10.95
N GLN A 125 -7.28 -4.45 -12.12
CA GLN A 125 -8.61 -4.36 -12.68
C GLN A 125 -9.62 -5.12 -11.81
N LEU A 126 -10.77 -4.50 -11.57
CA LEU A 126 -11.89 -5.15 -10.89
C LEU A 126 -12.62 -6.08 -11.87
N LEU A 127 -12.99 -7.28 -11.39
CA LEU A 127 -13.74 -8.24 -12.21
C LEU A 127 -15.07 -7.63 -12.66
N GLY A 128 -15.31 -7.60 -13.97
CA GLY A 128 -16.57 -7.11 -14.56
C GLY A 128 -16.52 -5.68 -15.11
N SER A 129 -15.35 -5.04 -15.20
CA SER A 129 -15.20 -3.76 -15.89
C SER A 129 -15.24 -3.89 -17.41
N ASP A 130 -15.89 -2.94 -18.10
CA ASP A 130 -15.96 -2.85 -19.56
C ASP A 130 -14.56 -2.72 -20.18
N GLU A 131 -14.30 -3.38 -21.32
CA GLU A 131 -12.98 -3.40 -21.97
C GLU A 131 -12.49 -1.99 -22.38
N ASP A 132 -13.44 -1.08 -22.67
CA ASP A 132 -13.13 0.27 -23.12
C ASP A 132 -12.69 1.21 -21.97
N LYS A 133 -13.03 0.89 -20.71
CA LYS A 133 -12.60 1.63 -19.51
C LYS A 133 -12.48 0.67 -18.31
N PRO A 134 -11.34 -0.03 -18.15
CA PRO A 134 -11.14 -0.91 -17.01
C PRO A 134 -11.14 -0.12 -15.71
N TRP A 135 -12.07 -0.46 -14.82
CA TRP A 135 -12.18 0.13 -13.49
C TRP A 135 -11.14 -0.52 -12.57
N THR A 136 -10.27 0.29 -11.97
CA THR A 136 -9.17 -0.21 -11.12
C THR A 136 -9.56 -0.17 -9.65
N LEU A 137 -8.82 -0.90 -8.79
CA LEU A 137 -8.98 -0.77 -7.34
C LEU A 137 -8.72 0.66 -6.86
N GLY A 138 -7.79 1.38 -7.49
CA GLY A 138 -7.52 2.79 -7.22
C GLY A 138 -8.75 3.68 -7.39
N ASP A 139 -9.54 3.44 -8.44
CA ASP A 139 -10.74 4.24 -8.75
C ASP A 139 -11.88 4.00 -7.74
N SER A 140 -11.86 2.86 -7.02
CA SER A 140 -12.84 2.55 -5.96
C SER A 140 -12.50 3.18 -4.60
N VAL A 141 -11.27 3.67 -4.42
CA VAL A 141 -10.87 4.33 -3.18
C VAL A 141 -11.41 5.76 -3.22
N SER A 142 -12.36 6.07 -2.34
CA SER A 142 -12.86 7.43 -2.19
C SER A 142 -11.73 8.36 -1.76
N ASN A 143 -11.45 9.38 -2.57
CA ASN A 143 -10.66 10.52 -2.12
C ASN A 143 -11.54 11.37 -1.20
N GLU A 144 -11.15 11.50 0.07
CA GLU A 144 -11.84 12.37 1.03
C GLU A 144 -11.82 13.86 0.60
N ASP A 145 -10.96 14.21 -0.36
CA ASP A 145 -10.81 15.54 -0.95
C ASP A 145 -11.48 15.73 -2.33
N ASP A 146 -12.19 14.71 -2.85
CA ASP A 146 -12.83 14.80 -4.17
C ASP A 146 -14.21 15.47 -4.11
N TYR A 147 -14.21 16.80 -4.04
CA TYR A 147 -15.43 17.62 -4.11
C TYR A 147 -16.02 17.74 -5.53
N SER A 148 -15.47 17.04 -6.53
CA SER A 148 -15.91 17.13 -7.94
C SER A 148 -17.36 16.66 -8.17
N SER A 149 -17.90 15.83 -7.27
CA SER A 149 -19.28 15.35 -7.28
C SER A 149 -20.29 16.37 -6.70
N VAL A 150 -19.81 17.45 -6.09
CA VAL A 150 -20.68 18.45 -5.48
C VAL A 150 -21.19 19.38 -6.58
N ASN A 151 -22.44 19.20 -7.00
CA ASN A 151 -23.08 20.09 -7.97
C ASN A 151 -23.43 21.44 -7.31
N VAL A 152 -22.39 22.22 -6.98
CA VAL A 152 -22.49 23.54 -6.36
C VAL A 152 -23.35 24.47 -7.22
N ALA A 153 -23.36 24.27 -8.54
CA ALA A 153 -24.17 25.04 -9.47
C ALA A 153 -25.68 24.90 -9.23
N ASP A 154 -26.17 23.68 -9.00
CA ASP A 154 -27.59 23.40 -8.77
C ASP A 154 -28.06 24.01 -7.45
N PHE A 155 -27.27 23.86 -6.40
CA PHE A 155 -27.59 24.47 -5.10
C PHE A 155 -27.55 26.00 -5.16
N LEU A 156 -26.54 26.57 -5.81
CA LEU A 156 -26.48 28.03 -6.01
C LEU A 156 -27.68 28.57 -6.79
N ALA A 157 -28.31 27.76 -7.65
CA ALA A 157 -29.51 28.13 -8.39
C ALA A 157 -30.79 28.13 -7.52
N THR A 158 -30.82 27.35 -6.43
CA THR A 158 -31.95 27.34 -5.48
C THR A 158 -31.92 28.48 -4.47
N LEU A 159 -30.78 29.16 -4.32
CA LEU A 159 -30.61 30.26 -3.38
C LEU A 159 -31.22 31.58 -3.90
N PRO A 160 -31.67 32.46 -2.99
CA PRO A 160 -32.03 33.83 -3.35
C PRO A 160 -30.87 34.56 -4.02
N GLU A 161 -31.17 35.36 -5.06
CA GLU A 161 -30.17 36.03 -5.91
C GLU A 161 -29.11 36.80 -5.09
N ARG A 162 -29.55 37.45 -4.00
CA ARG A 162 -28.68 38.20 -3.10
C ARG A 162 -27.68 37.31 -2.35
N GLU A 163 -28.07 36.12 -1.94
CA GLU A 163 -27.22 35.18 -1.20
C GLU A 163 -26.27 34.42 -2.11
N ALA A 164 -26.77 33.98 -3.27
CA ALA A 164 -25.96 33.41 -4.33
C ALA A 164 -24.84 34.38 -4.74
N ARG A 165 -25.13 35.69 -4.81
CA ARG A 165 -24.13 36.72 -5.11
C ARG A 165 -23.07 36.88 -4.01
N ILE A 166 -23.44 36.86 -2.71
CA ILE A 166 -22.41 36.96 -1.64
C ILE A 166 -21.51 35.73 -1.63
N ILE A 167 -22.05 34.54 -1.91
CA ILE A 167 -21.26 33.31 -1.95
C ILE A 167 -20.34 33.27 -3.16
N LYS A 168 -20.83 33.65 -4.35
CA LYS A 168 -19.97 33.78 -5.54
C LYS A 168 -18.81 34.73 -5.29
N MET A 169 -19.08 35.90 -4.72
CA MET A 169 -18.02 36.87 -4.36
C MET A 169 -17.04 36.30 -3.32
N ARG A 170 -17.54 35.52 -2.35
CA ARG A 170 -16.69 34.86 -1.36
C ARG A 170 -15.83 33.75 -1.97
N MET A 171 -16.37 32.98 -2.92
CA MET A 171 -15.65 31.95 -3.66
C MET A 171 -14.54 32.54 -4.52
N THR A 172 -14.72 33.74 -5.07
CA THR A 172 -13.68 34.48 -5.80
C THR A 172 -12.67 35.17 -4.88
N GLY A 173 -12.71 34.92 -3.55
CA GLY A 173 -11.70 35.35 -2.59
C GLY A 173 -11.93 36.71 -1.92
N THR A 174 -13.05 37.39 -2.16
CA THR A 174 -13.31 38.72 -1.54
C THR A 174 -13.57 38.63 -0.04
N ARG A 175 -13.15 39.67 0.71
CA ARG A 175 -13.35 39.72 2.17
C ARG A 175 -14.80 40.12 2.49
N GLN A 176 -15.33 39.64 3.61
CA GLN A 176 -16.72 39.94 4.02
C GLN A 176 -17.00 41.44 4.16
N GLN A 177 -15.99 42.23 4.58
CA GLN A 177 -16.09 43.69 4.68
C GLN A 177 -16.21 44.35 3.30
N GLU A 178 -15.45 43.87 2.31
CA GLU A 178 -15.49 44.36 0.93
C GLU A 178 -16.84 44.00 0.27
N ILE A 179 -17.32 42.77 0.48
CA ILE A 179 -18.65 42.34 0.04
C ILE A 179 -19.74 43.23 0.63
N ALA A 180 -19.63 43.57 1.92
CA ALA A 180 -20.58 44.44 2.59
C ALA A 180 -20.57 45.85 1.98
N SER A 181 -19.39 46.41 1.70
CA SER A 181 -19.26 47.72 1.04
C SER A 181 -19.82 47.73 -0.38
N LEU A 182 -19.60 46.67 -1.17
CA LEU A 182 -20.09 46.54 -2.54
C LEU A 182 -21.61 46.39 -2.61
N LEU A 183 -22.23 45.79 -1.61
CA LEU A 183 -23.67 45.56 -1.53
C LEU A 183 -24.41 46.64 -0.73
N GLY A 184 -23.71 47.67 -0.23
CA GLY A 184 -24.29 48.72 0.60
C GLY A 184 -24.88 48.20 1.92
N THR A 185 -24.24 47.20 2.53
CA THR A 185 -24.70 46.49 3.73
C THR A 185 -23.64 46.46 4.82
N TYR A 186 -24.02 45.96 5.99
CA TYR A 186 -23.08 45.73 7.10
C TYR A 186 -22.46 44.33 7.03
N GLN A 187 -21.20 44.19 7.45
CA GLN A 187 -20.49 42.90 7.48
C GLN A 187 -21.24 41.84 8.31
N SER A 188 -21.94 42.26 9.37
CA SER A 188 -22.77 41.37 10.20
C SER A 188 -23.92 40.73 9.42
N GLN A 189 -24.48 41.43 8.42
CA GLN A 189 -25.54 40.89 7.55
C GLN A 189 -24.98 39.86 6.57
N VAL A 190 -23.79 40.10 6.01
CA VAL A 190 -23.09 39.14 5.15
C VAL A 190 -22.74 37.87 5.94
N SER A 191 -22.25 38.02 7.17
CA SER A 191 -21.93 36.88 8.06
C SER A 191 -23.17 36.02 8.36
N ARG A 192 -24.31 36.65 8.69
CA ARG A 192 -25.57 35.93 8.91
C ARG A 192 -26.09 35.22 7.66
N ALA A 193 -26.00 35.87 6.50
CA ALA A 193 -26.37 35.26 5.22
C ALA A 193 -25.52 34.01 4.94
N MET A 194 -24.20 34.09 5.12
CA MET A 194 -23.30 32.94 4.96
C MET A 194 -23.63 31.79 5.93
N GLN A 195 -23.91 32.09 7.20
CA GLN A 195 -24.32 31.07 8.18
C GLN A 195 -25.65 30.41 7.81
N ARG A 196 -26.62 31.19 7.29
CA ARG A 196 -27.91 30.68 6.85
C ARG A 196 -27.76 29.74 5.66
N VAL A 197 -26.96 30.11 4.67
CA VAL A 197 -26.69 29.24 3.53
C VAL A 197 -25.91 27.99 3.93
N GLY A 198 -24.94 28.10 4.85
CA GLY A 198 -24.23 26.94 5.38
C GLY A 198 -25.17 25.92 6.04
N ARG A 199 -26.19 26.38 6.78
CA ARG A 199 -27.24 25.49 7.32
C ARG A 199 -28.11 24.88 6.24
N ALA A 200 -28.49 25.66 5.21
CA ALA A 200 -29.28 25.17 4.09
C ALA A 200 -28.53 24.10 3.27
N TRP A 201 -27.20 24.24 3.14
CA TRP A 201 -26.33 23.28 2.47
C TRP A 201 -26.31 21.92 3.19
N ILE A 202 -26.19 21.93 4.52
CA ILE A 202 -26.22 20.71 5.34
C ILE A 202 -27.53 19.94 5.15
N VAL A 203 -28.65 20.64 5.04
CA VAL A 203 -29.96 20.02 4.79
C VAL A 203 -30.06 19.47 3.36
N TYR A 204 -29.50 20.20 2.38
CA TYR A 204 -29.51 19.79 0.97
C TYR A 204 -28.63 18.54 0.71
N GLN A 205 -27.50 18.39 1.40
CA GLN A 205 -26.68 17.18 1.33
C GLN A 205 -27.31 15.94 1.98
N ALA A 206 -28.34 16.12 2.81
CA ALA A 206 -29.03 15.03 3.50
C ALA A 206 -30.27 14.52 2.73
N GLN A 207 -30.60 15.12 1.58
CA GLN A 207 -31.64 14.69 0.64
C GLN A 207 -31.02 13.90 -0.51
#